data_AF-A0A535EGM8-F1
#
_entry.id   AF-A0A535EGM8-F1
#
_cell.length_a   1.000
_cell.length_b   1.000
_cell.length_c   1.000
_cell.angle_alpha   90.00
_cell.angle_beta   90.00
_cell.angle_gamma   90.00
#
_symmetry.space_group_name_H-M   'P 1'
#
loop_
_entity.id
_entity.type
_entity.pdbx_description
1 polymer ?
#
loop_
_entity_poly.entity_id
_entity_poly.type
_entity_poly.pdbx_seq_one_letter_code
_entity_poly.pdbx_strand_id
1 'polypeptide(L)'
;MKTSLQQSAGLTWNQVKSLVGGSTFKVSGPNSAVAEVRGTRFGYYVERDAGGNPVIWIDVWDGVVRVSGAIGSPVTAGSGQRVTVRPASAPTAPAAIPAADRQLSFTVFNRTIEAVTGTPVAFANGTSSTGDTSTSFPVTADGRGDLQFVLGWPGSTFELTVVDPSGKVFSRSTSAQAPLSVVAKRARAGRWTFIVRDIQSGPNEAWWVIVGRA
;
A
#
# COMPACT_ATOMS: atom_id res chain seq x y z
N MET A 1 -2.62 28.28 1.18
CA MET A 1 -3.40 27.71 2.32
C MET A 1 -2.51 26.69 3.03
N LYS A 2 -2.57 26.60 4.35
CA LYS A 2 -1.82 25.59 5.13
C LYS A 2 -2.83 24.57 5.65
N THR A 3 -2.61 23.30 5.33
CA THR A 3 -3.42 22.19 5.86
C THR A 3 -2.52 21.36 6.77
N SER A 4 -2.97 21.12 7.99
CA SER A 4 -2.22 20.35 8.99
C SER A 4 -3.07 19.24 9.59
N LEU A 5 -2.46 18.07 9.75
CA LEU A 5 -2.97 16.94 10.50
C LEU A 5 -2.12 16.75 11.76
N GLN A 6 -2.75 16.55 12.91
CA GLN A 6 -2.08 16.13 14.14
C GLN A 6 -2.34 14.64 14.35
N GLN A 7 -1.28 13.83 14.42
CA GLN A 7 -1.35 12.40 14.68
C GLN A 7 -0.66 12.07 16.01
N SER A 8 -1.45 11.71 17.01
CA SER A 8 -0.96 11.38 18.34
C SER A 8 -0.52 9.91 18.49
N ALA A 9 -1.07 9.00 17.68
CA ALA A 9 -0.80 7.57 17.70
C ALA A 9 -1.16 6.92 16.36
N GLY A 10 -0.72 5.68 16.15
CA GLY A 10 -1.12 4.84 15.03
C GLY A 10 -0.34 5.08 13.75
N LEU A 11 -0.83 4.51 12.66
CA LEU A 11 -0.19 4.50 11.34
C LEU A 11 -1.13 5.17 10.34
N THR A 12 -0.62 6.09 9.51
CA THR A 12 -1.39 6.67 8.40
C THR A 12 -0.64 6.53 7.08
N TRP A 13 -1.39 6.37 6.00
CA TRP A 13 -0.91 6.45 4.63
C TRP A 13 -1.49 7.69 3.97
N ASN A 14 -0.63 8.56 3.45
CA ASN A 14 -1.02 9.86 2.94
C ASN A 14 -0.64 9.95 1.46
N GLN A 15 -1.63 10.21 0.60
CA GLN A 15 -1.41 10.59 -0.79
C GLN A 15 -1.85 12.04 -0.98
N VAL A 16 -0.88 12.95 -0.94
CA VAL A 16 -1.14 14.39 -1.07
C VAL A 16 -1.03 14.78 -2.53
N LYS A 17 -2.08 15.39 -3.11
CA LYS A 17 -2.01 15.94 -4.47
C LYS A 17 -0.98 17.07 -4.54
N SER A 18 -0.37 17.26 -5.71
CA SER A 18 0.58 18.36 -5.92
C SER A 18 -0.09 19.70 -5.61
N LEU A 19 0.61 20.52 -4.82
CA LEU A 19 0.06 21.76 -4.26
C LEU A 19 0.56 22.98 -5.07
N VAL A 20 -0.38 23.75 -5.61
CA VAL A 20 -0.10 25.01 -6.33
C VAL A 20 0.09 26.18 -5.37
N GLY A 21 0.78 27.24 -5.83
CA GLY A 21 0.79 28.55 -5.17
C GLY A 21 1.39 28.59 -3.75
N GLY A 22 2.49 27.85 -3.50
CA GLY A 22 3.20 27.91 -2.21
C GLY A 22 2.53 27.18 -1.05
N SER A 23 1.44 26.43 -1.29
CA SER A 23 0.73 25.69 -0.25
C SER A 23 1.53 24.47 0.24
N THR A 24 1.37 24.13 1.51
CA THR A 24 2.06 23.02 2.20
C THR A 24 1.06 22.17 2.97
N PHE A 25 1.27 20.86 2.96
CA PHE A 25 0.60 19.93 3.87
C PHE A 25 1.57 19.50 4.97
N LYS A 26 1.10 19.44 6.21
CA LYS A 26 1.90 19.03 7.36
C LYS A 26 1.23 17.92 8.15
N VAL A 27 2.03 16.94 8.57
CA VAL A 27 1.63 16.00 9.63
C VAL A 27 2.55 16.24 10.82
N SER A 28 1.96 16.49 11.98
CA SER A 28 2.67 16.71 13.24
C SER A 28 2.32 15.59 14.22
N GLY A 29 3.30 15.15 15.01
CA GLY A 29 3.10 14.11 16.01
C GLY A 29 3.99 14.30 17.25
N PRO A 30 4.17 13.25 18.07
CA PRO A 30 5.04 13.33 19.24
C PRO A 30 6.49 13.67 18.87
N ASN A 31 7.32 13.96 19.87
CA ASN A 31 8.74 14.36 19.70
C ASN A 31 8.94 15.64 18.89
N SER A 32 7.90 16.48 18.76
CA SER A 32 7.88 17.63 17.83
C SER A 32 8.17 17.23 16.38
N ALA A 33 7.90 15.98 16.03
CA ALA A 33 8.10 15.48 14.68
C ALA A 33 7.10 16.16 13.73
N VAL A 34 7.61 16.73 12.65
CA VAL A 34 6.80 17.36 11.60
C VAL A 34 7.27 16.88 10.24
N ALA A 35 6.37 16.25 9.49
CA ALA A 35 6.54 15.95 8.07
C ALA A 35 5.86 17.04 7.24
N GLU A 36 6.64 17.78 6.45
CA GLU A 36 6.15 18.80 5.53
C GLU A 36 6.33 18.34 4.08
N VAL A 37 5.24 18.40 3.31
CA VAL A 37 5.18 17.85 1.95
C VAL A 37 4.45 18.74 0.97
N ARG A 38 4.71 18.50 -0.32
CA ARG A 38 4.08 19.17 -1.45
C ARG A 38 3.92 18.16 -2.60
N GLY A 39 2.81 17.42 -2.63
CA GLY A 39 2.61 16.40 -3.66
C GLY A 39 3.41 15.12 -3.41
N THR A 40 3.14 14.42 -2.30
CA THR A 40 3.99 13.31 -1.84
C THR A 40 3.10 12.16 -1.37
N ARG A 41 3.58 10.93 -1.57
CA ARG A 41 3.02 9.70 -1.01
C ARG A 41 3.93 9.21 0.10
N PHE A 42 3.43 9.21 1.33
CA PHE A 42 4.24 8.89 2.49
C PHE A 42 3.40 8.27 3.62
N GLY A 43 4.05 7.43 4.42
CA GLY A 43 3.50 6.93 5.67
C GLY A 43 3.99 7.75 6.86
N TYR A 44 3.13 7.96 7.85
CA TYR A 44 3.49 8.55 9.13
C TYR A 44 3.11 7.58 10.24
N TYR A 45 4.11 7.07 10.96
CA TYR A 45 3.98 5.98 11.91
C TYR A 45 4.35 6.50 13.29
N VAL A 46 3.44 6.36 14.26
CA VAL A 46 3.69 6.69 15.66
C VAL A 46 3.62 5.40 16.46
N GLU A 47 4.79 4.87 16.77
CA GLU A 47 4.97 3.65 17.55
C GLU A 47 5.61 3.95 18.91
N ARG A 48 5.87 2.90 19.71
CA ARG A 48 6.60 3.00 20.97
C ARG A 48 7.78 2.03 20.98
N ASP A 49 8.91 2.47 21.51
CA ASP A 49 10.02 1.57 21.80
C ASP A 49 9.73 0.68 23.03
N ALA A 50 10.66 -0.21 23.37
CA ALA A 50 10.54 -1.12 24.51
C ALA A 50 10.39 -0.39 25.86
N GLY A 51 10.84 0.87 25.95
CA GLY A 51 10.66 1.73 27.12
C GLY A 51 9.34 2.49 27.13
N GLY A 52 8.48 2.28 26.13
CA GLY A 52 7.21 2.98 25.97
C GLY A 52 7.34 4.39 25.39
N ASN A 53 8.53 4.83 24.98
CA ASN A 53 8.71 6.16 24.42
C ASN A 53 8.24 6.22 22.97
N PRO A 54 7.57 7.31 22.54
CA PRO A 54 7.11 7.41 21.17
C PRO A 54 8.29 7.45 20.19
N VAL A 55 8.20 6.68 19.11
CA VAL A 55 9.15 6.70 18.00
C VAL A 55 8.37 6.96 16.72
N ILE A 56 8.78 7.99 15.99
CA ILE A 56 8.12 8.35 14.74
C ILE A 56 8.97 7.85 13.59
N TRP A 57 8.35 7.11 12.67
CA TRP A 57 8.94 6.80 11.36
C TRP A 57 8.15 7.49 10.27
N ILE A 58 8.86 7.96 9.25
CA ILE A 58 8.28 8.61 8.09
C ILE A 58 8.87 7.95 6.86
N ASP A 59 8.05 7.18 6.14
CA ASP A 59 8.44 6.47 4.93
C ASP A 59 7.94 7.21 3.70
N VAL A 60 8.85 7.54 2.79
CA VAL A 60 8.53 8.25 1.56
C VAL A 60 8.46 7.24 0.42
N TRP A 61 7.26 7.03 -0.10
CA TRP A 61 7.03 6.08 -1.19
C TRP A 61 7.20 6.74 -2.55
N ASP A 62 6.82 8.01 -2.65
CA ASP A 62 6.95 8.82 -3.86
C ASP A 62 6.98 10.30 -3.51
N GLY A 63 7.78 11.09 -4.24
CA GLY A 63 8.01 12.50 -3.95
C GLY A 63 9.06 12.74 -2.85
N VAL A 64 8.90 13.87 -2.12
CA VAL A 64 9.86 14.36 -1.13
C VAL A 64 9.15 14.80 0.15
N VAL A 65 9.76 14.51 1.31
CA VAL A 65 9.32 14.99 2.63
C VAL A 65 10.45 15.75 3.31
N ARG A 66 10.16 16.94 3.85
CA ARG A 66 11.03 17.63 4.80
C ARG A 66 10.59 17.30 6.22
N VAL A 67 11.48 16.70 7.00
CA VAL A 67 11.22 16.24 8.37
C VAL A 67 11.95 17.12 9.37
N SER A 68 11.22 17.64 10.36
CA SER A 68 11.77 18.38 11.50
C SER A 68 11.51 17.62 12.80
N GLY A 69 12.33 17.88 13.82
CA GLY A 69 12.17 17.33 15.17
C GLY A 69 12.41 18.42 16.22
N ALA A 70 12.43 18.03 17.50
CA ALA A 70 12.59 18.97 18.62
C ALA A 70 13.92 19.75 18.59
N ILE A 71 14.99 19.12 18.09
CA ILE A 71 16.33 19.73 17.98
C ILE A 71 16.93 19.44 16.60
N GLY A 72 18.02 20.12 16.27
CA GLY A 72 18.76 19.92 15.02
C GLY A 72 18.11 20.55 13.79
N SER A 73 18.79 20.45 12.65
CA SER A 73 18.28 20.97 11.38
C SER A 73 17.30 19.97 10.74
N PRO A 74 16.27 20.45 10.01
CA PRO A 74 15.38 19.57 9.27
C PRO A 74 16.13 18.75 8.21
N VAL A 75 15.72 17.50 8.03
CA VAL A 75 16.26 16.56 7.05
C VAL A 75 15.27 16.38 5.91
N THR A 76 15.76 16.11 4.69
CA THR A 76 14.90 15.84 3.53
C THR A 76 15.05 14.38 3.10
N ALA A 77 13.93 13.69 2.93
CA ALA A 77 13.88 12.31 2.43
C ALA A 77 13.12 12.25 1.11
N GLY A 78 13.65 11.50 0.14
CA GLY A 78 13.02 11.20 -1.14
C GLY A 78 12.44 9.79 -1.20
N SER A 79 11.86 9.44 -2.35
CA SER A 79 11.27 8.11 -2.59
C SER A 79 12.20 6.96 -2.19
N GLY A 80 11.63 5.97 -1.51
CA GLY A 80 12.33 4.80 -1.01
C GLY A 80 13.06 5.01 0.32
N GLN A 81 13.01 6.21 0.91
CA GLN A 81 13.73 6.55 2.13
C GLN A 81 12.82 6.69 3.36
N ARG A 82 13.41 6.44 4.52
CA ARG A 82 12.85 6.62 5.87
C ARG A 82 13.64 7.67 6.64
N VAL A 83 12.94 8.45 7.45
CA VAL A 83 13.52 9.23 8.56
C VAL A 83 12.85 8.84 9.86
N THR A 84 13.63 8.77 10.95
CA THR A 84 13.15 8.50 12.30
C THR A 84 13.29 9.74 13.18
N VAL A 85 12.31 9.98 14.04
CA VAL A 85 12.38 11.03 15.08
C VAL A 85 12.10 10.41 16.45
N ARG A 86 13.11 10.45 17.31
CA ARG A 86 13.07 9.99 18.71
C ARG A 86 12.92 11.18 19.68
N PRO A 87 12.53 10.95 20.94
CA PRO A 87 12.42 12.03 21.92
C PRO A 87 13.74 12.79 22.08
N ALA A 88 13.65 14.11 22.21
CA ALA A 88 14.78 15.01 22.44
C ALA A 88 15.99 14.80 21.48
N SER A 89 15.72 14.30 20.27
CA SER A 89 16.75 13.94 19.28
C SER A 89 16.53 14.68 17.97
N ALA A 90 17.61 14.91 17.23
CA ALA A 90 17.49 15.39 15.85
C ALA A 90 16.88 14.28 14.96
N PRO A 91 16.16 14.64 13.88
CA PRO A 91 15.78 13.66 12.86
C PRO A 91 17.00 12.92 12.34
N THR A 92 16.88 11.60 12.12
CA THR A 92 17.98 10.82 11.55
C THR A 92 18.27 11.24 10.11
N ALA A 93 19.48 10.98 9.62
CA ALA A 93 19.73 11.01 8.18
C ALA A 93 18.77 10.04 7.45
N PRO A 94 18.39 10.30 6.19
CA PRO A 94 17.53 9.40 5.43
C PRO A 94 18.23 8.06 5.21
N ALA A 95 17.52 6.96 5.48
CA ALA A 95 17.97 5.60 5.21
C ALA A 95 16.96 4.89 4.30
N ALA A 96 17.28 3.74 3.72
CA ALA A 96 16.30 2.98 2.95
C ALA A 96 15.13 2.50 3.84
N ILE A 97 13.90 2.51 3.30
CA ILE A 97 12.75 1.87 3.97
C ILE A 97 13.07 0.37 4.14
N PRO A 98 13.02 -0.17 5.36
CA PRO A 98 13.28 -1.59 5.62
C PRO A 98 12.38 -2.52 4.80
N ALA A 99 12.92 -3.67 4.40
CA ALA A 99 12.16 -4.64 3.60
C ALA A 99 10.90 -5.14 4.32
N ALA A 100 10.98 -5.39 5.62
CA ALA A 100 9.84 -5.81 6.44
C ALA A 100 8.68 -4.79 6.39
N ASP A 101 8.99 -3.50 6.38
CA ASP A 101 7.97 -2.44 6.38
C ASP A 101 7.29 -2.29 5.02
N ARG A 102 8.01 -2.64 3.95
CA ARG A 102 7.45 -2.78 2.58
C ARG A 102 6.49 -3.96 2.47
N GLN A 103 6.56 -4.92 3.39
CA GLN A 103 5.75 -6.12 3.42
C GLN A 103 4.64 -6.08 4.46
N LEU A 104 4.57 -5.05 5.32
CA LEU A 104 3.44 -4.87 6.24
C LEU A 104 2.11 -4.89 5.46
N SER A 105 1.13 -5.64 5.96
CA SER A 105 -0.15 -5.81 5.27
C SER A 105 -0.82 -4.48 4.92
N PHE A 106 -0.75 -3.49 5.82
CA PHE A 106 -1.24 -2.14 5.57
C PHE A 106 -0.53 -1.45 4.40
N THR A 107 0.80 -1.56 4.33
CA THR A 107 1.60 -1.01 3.22
C THR A 107 1.25 -1.67 1.89
N VAL A 108 1.21 -3.02 1.87
CA VAL A 108 0.89 -3.76 0.65
C VAL A 108 -0.54 -3.45 0.21
N PHE A 109 -1.51 -3.36 1.13
CA PHE A 109 -2.90 -3.07 0.81
C PHE A 109 -3.05 -1.72 0.10
N ASN A 110 -2.41 -0.67 0.64
CA ASN A 110 -2.41 0.64 0.00
C ASN A 110 -1.76 0.61 -1.39
N ARG A 111 -0.66 -0.13 -1.56
CA ARG A 111 -0.05 -0.32 -2.90
C ARG A 111 -0.95 -1.12 -3.85
N THR A 112 -1.71 -2.10 -3.36
CA THR A 112 -2.66 -2.86 -4.17
C THR A 112 -3.79 -1.98 -4.68
N ILE A 113 -4.41 -1.17 -3.82
CA ILE A 113 -5.50 -0.28 -4.26
C ILE A 113 -4.98 0.81 -5.20
N GLU A 114 -3.77 1.34 -4.99
CA GLU A 114 -3.13 2.31 -5.89
C GLU A 114 -2.77 1.73 -7.26
N ALA A 115 -2.55 0.41 -7.36
CA ALA A 115 -2.29 -0.27 -8.62
C ALA A 115 -3.57 -0.50 -9.45
N VAL A 116 -4.76 -0.31 -8.85
CA VAL A 116 -6.03 -0.36 -9.57
C VAL A 116 -6.20 0.95 -10.35
N THR A 117 -6.23 0.87 -11.68
CA THR A 117 -6.31 2.04 -12.56
C THR A 117 -7.75 2.45 -12.89
N GLY A 118 -8.71 1.52 -12.73
CA GLY A 118 -10.14 1.77 -12.88
C GLY A 118 -10.87 2.06 -11.56
N THR A 119 -12.21 2.12 -11.62
CA THR A 119 -13.05 2.19 -10.42
C THR A 119 -13.12 0.82 -9.76
N PRO A 120 -12.79 0.67 -8.46
CA PRO A 120 -13.00 -0.58 -7.75
C PRO A 120 -14.48 -1.01 -7.78
N VAL A 121 -14.74 -2.24 -8.22
CA VAL A 121 -16.10 -2.81 -8.34
C VAL A 121 -16.29 -4.08 -7.49
N ALA A 122 -15.20 -4.70 -7.02
CA ALA A 122 -15.28 -5.85 -6.12
C ALA A 122 -14.03 -5.95 -5.25
N PHE A 123 -14.22 -6.55 -4.07
CA PHE A 123 -13.18 -6.85 -3.10
C PHE A 123 -13.36 -8.29 -2.62
N ALA A 124 -12.28 -9.05 -2.54
CA ALA A 124 -12.23 -10.34 -1.86
C ALA A 124 -10.96 -10.43 -1.04
N ASN A 125 -11.01 -11.15 0.07
CA ASN A 125 -9.87 -11.36 0.94
C ASN A 125 -10.00 -12.70 1.66
N GLY A 126 -8.89 -13.16 2.22
CA GLY A 126 -8.85 -14.37 3.01
C GLY A 126 -7.50 -14.56 3.66
N THR A 127 -7.35 -15.69 4.34
CA THR A 127 -6.08 -16.20 4.83
C THR A 127 -5.86 -17.58 4.26
N SER A 128 -4.60 -17.93 3.98
CA SER A 128 -4.23 -19.22 3.42
C SER A 128 -2.90 -19.70 3.98
N SER A 129 -2.68 -21.00 3.94
CA SER A 129 -1.38 -21.62 4.18
C SER A 129 -0.91 -22.28 2.89
N THR A 130 0.41 -22.53 2.79
CA THR A 130 1.03 -23.19 1.63
C THR A 130 0.19 -24.36 1.09
N GLY A 131 -0.19 -24.27 -0.20
CA GLY A 131 -0.97 -25.28 -0.90
C GLY A 131 -2.48 -25.02 -0.94
N ASP A 132 -3.00 -24.16 -0.06
CA ASP A 132 -4.42 -23.81 -0.03
C ASP A 132 -4.85 -23.09 -1.32
N THR A 133 -6.10 -23.33 -1.70
CA THR A 133 -6.75 -22.66 -2.83
C THR A 133 -8.07 -22.10 -2.35
N SER A 134 -8.32 -20.82 -2.64
CA SER A 134 -9.56 -20.16 -2.27
C SER A 134 -10.75 -20.76 -3.02
N THR A 135 -11.96 -20.45 -2.55
CA THR A 135 -13.15 -20.57 -3.40
C THR A 135 -13.07 -19.64 -4.60
N SER A 136 -13.97 -19.84 -5.57
CA SER A 136 -14.08 -18.98 -6.74
C SER A 136 -14.96 -17.74 -6.44
N PHE A 137 -14.44 -16.55 -6.74
CA PHE A 137 -15.13 -15.28 -6.50
C PHE A 137 -15.66 -14.71 -7.82
N PRO A 138 -16.97 -14.38 -7.91
CA PRO A 138 -17.54 -13.83 -9.12
C PRO A 138 -17.39 -12.31 -9.23
N VAL A 139 -17.26 -11.82 -10.46
CA VAL A 139 -17.41 -10.40 -10.81
C VAL A 139 -18.07 -10.27 -12.17
N THR A 140 -18.94 -9.27 -12.35
CA THR A 140 -19.67 -9.07 -13.60
C THR A 140 -19.04 -7.95 -14.43
N ALA A 141 -18.68 -8.26 -15.68
CA ALA A 141 -18.26 -7.28 -16.67
C ALA A 141 -19.45 -6.86 -17.55
N ASP A 142 -19.45 -5.62 -18.01
CA ASP A 142 -20.50 -5.03 -18.86
C ASP A 142 -20.19 -5.11 -20.36
N GLY A 143 -19.01 -5.59 -20.74
CA GLY A 143 -18.57 -5.68 -22.14
C GLY A 143 -18.01 -4.38 -22.72
N ARG A 144 -17.89 -3.30 -21.94
CA ARG A 144 -17.58 -1.95 -22.45
C ARG A 144 -16.16 -1.50 -22.13
N GLY A 145 -15.56 -2.06 -21.09
CA GLY A 145 -14.29 -1.61 -20.54
C GLY A 145 -13.33 -2.73 -20.18
N ASP A 146 -12.22 -2.34 -19.56
CA ASP A 146 -11.22 -3.27 -19.05
C ASP A 146 -11.65 -3.76 -17.66
N LEU A 147 -11.34 -5.03 -17.36
CA LEU A 147 -11.49 -5.59 -16.03
C LEU A 147 -10.10 -5.94 -15.49
N GLN A 148 -9.69 -5.28 -14.42
CA GLN A 148 -8.38 -5.44 -13.79
C GLN A 148 -8.53 -6.16 -12.45
N PHE A 149 -7.74 -7.20 -12.22
CA PHE A 149 -7.66 -7.92 -10.96
C PHE A 149 -6.28 -7.64 -10.36
N VAL A 150 -6.26 -7.11 -9.14
CA VAL A 150 -4.99 -6.81 -8.45
C VAL A 150 -4.95 -7.59 -7.14
N LEU A 151 -4.08 -8.58 -7.08
CA LEU A 151 -3.84 -9.42 -5.91
C LEU A 151 -2.71 -8.82 -5.06
N GLY A 152 -2.91 -8.74 -3.75
CA GLY A 152 -1.92 -8.29 -2.77
C GLY A 152 -1.80 -9.26 -1.58
N TRP A 153 -0.57 -9.44 -1.09
CA TRP A 153 -0.23 -10.31 0.04
C TRP A 153 1.15 -9.91 0.65
N PRO A 154 1.41 -10.20 1.94
CA PRO A 154 2.66 -9.90 2.65
C PRO A 154 3.90 -10.75 2.26
N GLY A 155 4.44 -10.56 1.05
CA GLY A 155 5.85 -10.89 0.75
C GLY A 155 6.19 -12.37 0.51
N SER A 156 5.21 -13.26 0.45
CA SER A 156 5.37 -14.67 0.07
C SER A 156 5.09 -14.94 -1.42
N THR A 157 4.71 -16.16 -1.83
CA THR A 157 4.40 -16.49 -3.23
C THR A 157 2.96 -16.93 -3.42
N PHE A 158 2.23 -16.22 -4.28
CA PHE A 158 0.83 -16.50 -4.59
C PHE A 158 0.58 -16.57 -6.10
N GLU A 159 -0.46 -17.30 -6.47
CA GLU A 159 -0.99 -17.39 -7.83
C GLU A 159 -2.41 -16.80 -7.90
N LEU A 160 -2.67 -16.03 -8.95
CA LEU A 160 -4.00 -15.57 -9.35
C LEU A 160 -4.42 -16.29 -10.62
N THR A 161 -5.53 -17.02 -10.57
CA THR A 161 -6.22 -17.56 -11.75
C THR A 161 -7.48 -16.74 -12.03
N VAL A 162 -7.64 -16.24 -13.26
CA VAL A 162 -8.82 -15.53 -13.75
C VAL A 162 -9.48 -16.37 -14.83
N VAL A 163 -10.80 -16.53 -14.75
CA VAL A 163 -11.64 -17.33 -15.65
C VAL A 163 -12.66 -16.41 -16.32
N ASP A 164 -12.80 -16.54 -17.63
CA ASP A 164 -13.72 -15.74 -18.44
C ASP A 164 -15.18 -16.24 -18.36
N PRO A 165 -16.15 -15.52 -18.95
CA PRO A 165 -17.56 -15.92 -18.93
C PRO A 165 -17.88 -17.22 -19.66
N SER A 166 -16.95 -17.75 -20.47
CA SER A 166 -17.10 -19.06 -21.11
C SER A 166 -16.65 -20.22 -20.22
N GLY A 167 -16.08 -19.92 -19.05
CA GLY A 167 -15.51 -20.91 -18.14
C GLY A 167 -14.05 -21.27 -18.46
N LYS A 168 -13.42 -20.59 -19.43
CA LYS A 168 -12.02 -20.83 -19.79
C LYS A 168 -11.10 -19.99 -18.92
N VAL A 169 -9.96 -20.56 -18.51
CA VAL A 169 -8.88 -19.79 -17.87
C VAL A 169 -8.40 -18.72 -18.85
N PHE A 170 -8.64 -17.47 -18.48
CA PHE A 170 -8.14 -16.29 -19.18
C PHE A 170 -6.66 -16.06 -18.86
N SER A 171 -6.31 -16.14 -17.58
CA SER A 171 -4.94 -16.00 -17.12
C SER A 171 -4.71 -16.84 -15.86
N ARG A 172 -3.48 -17.32 -15.71
CA ARG A 172 -2.95 -17.90 -14.48
C ARG A 172 -1.55 -17.32 -14.31
N SER A 173 -1.30 -16.64 -13.20
CA SER A 173 -0.04 -15.94 -12.97
C SER A 173 0.42 -16.10 -11.53
N THR A 174 1.69 -16.45 -11.36
CA THR A 174 2.33 -16.65 -10.06
C THR A 174 3.36 -15.55 -9.83
N SER A 175 3.45 -15.03 -8.62
CA SER A 175 4.45 -14.02 -8.26
C SER A 175 4.91 -14.19 -6.81
N ALA A 176 6.19 -13.91 -6.58
CA ALA A 176 6.77 -13.74 -5.25
C ALA A 176 6.77 -12.27 -4.79
N GLN A 177 6.20 -11.37 -5.60
CA GLN A 177 6.16 -9.94 -5.35
C GLN A 177 4.75 -9.38 -5.56
N ALA A 178 4.26 -8.68 -4.54
CA ALA A 178 2.99 -7.96 -4.59
C ALA A 178 3.17 -6.47 -4.97
N PRO A 179 2.16 -5.85 -5.60
CA PRO A 179 0.94 -6.47 -6.10
C PRO A 179 1.12 -7.20 -7.44
N LEU A 180 0.35 -8.27 -7.67
CA LEU A 180 0.21 -8.91 -8.97
C LEU A 180 -1.03 -8.38 -9.69
N SER A 181 -0.87 -7.88 -10.92
CA SER A 181 -1.97 -7.34 -11.72
C SER A 181 -2.23 -8.16 -12.98
N VAL A 182 -3.50 -8.51 -13.20
CA VAL A 182 -3.99 -9.14 -14.43
C VAL A 182 -5.07 -8.23 -15.03
N VAL A 183 -4.92 -7.85 -16.30
CA VAL A 183 -5.86 -6.99 -17.01
C VAL A 183 -6.51 -7.77 -18.15
N ALA A 184 -7.83 -7.95 -18.08
CA ALA A 184 -8.66 -8.37 -19.20
C ALA A 184 -9.08 -7.14 -20.00
N LYS A 185 -8.33 -6.83 -21.06
CA LYS A 185 -8.64 -5.70 -21.95
C LYS A 185 -9.95 -5.96 -22.70
N ARG A 186 -10.86 -4.98 -22.74
CA ARG A 186 -12.19 -5.09 -23.34
C ARG A 186 -12.89 -6.38 -22.88
N ALA A 187 -12.99 -6.54 -21.57
CA ALA A 187 -13.50 -7.75 -20.95
C ALA A 187 -14.91 -8.06 -21.47
N ARG A 188 -15.12 -9.28 -21.97
CA ARG A 188 -16.44 -9.75 -22.46
C ARG A 188 -17.50 -9.55 -21.38
N ALA A 189 -18.70 -9.14 -21.81
CA ALA A 189 -19.85 -9.06 -20.92
C ALA A 189 -20.14 -10.45 -20.31
N GLY A 190 -20.49 -10.46 -19.02
CA GLY A 190 -20.86 -11.68 -18.31
C GLY A 190 -20.10 -11.89 -17.00
N ARG A 191 -20.26 -13.09 -16.43
CA ARG A 191 -19.71 -13.47 -15.14
C ARG A 191 -18.27 -13.97 -15.30
N TRP A 192 -17.32 -13.17 -14.87
CA TRP A 192 -15.94 -13.58 -14.67
C TRP A 192 -15.78 -14.17 -13.27
N THR A 193 -14.77 -15.00 -13.08
CA THR A 193 -14.38 -15.44 -11.74
C THR A 193 -12.88 -15.40 -11.53
N PHE A 194 -12.44 -15.34 -10.28
CA PHE A 194 -11.03 -15.50 -9.93
C PHE A 194 -10.85 -16.41 -8.71
N ILE A 195 -9.67 -17.03 -8.64
CA ILE A 195 -9.24 -17.95 -7.60
C ILE A 195 -7.81 -17.55 -7.20
N VAL A 196 -7.54 -17.57 -5.89
CA VAL A 196 -6.22 -17.32 -5.31
C VAL A 196 -5.68 -18.64 -4.79
N ARG A 197 -4.43 -18.96 -5.14
CA ARG A 197 -3.72 -20.13 -4.61
C ARG A 197 -2.45 -19.70 -3.91
N ASP A 198 -2.28 -20.21 -2.71
CA ASP A 198 -1.06 -20.06 -1.93
C ASP A 198 -0.03 -21.07 -2.43
N ILE A 199 1.07 -20.57 -3.00
CA ILE A 199 2.14 -21.42 -3.54
C ILE A 199 3.16 -21.72 -2.45
N GLN A 200 3.50 -20.72 -1.64
CA GLN A 200 4.45 -20.84 -0.55
C GLN A 200 4.28 -19.65 0.40
N SER A 201 3.95 -19.92 1.66
CA SER A 201 3.70 -18.95 2.73
C SER A 201 3.96 -19.54 4.12
N GLY A 202 3.94 -18.67 5.13
CA GLY A 202 3.72 -19.08 6.52
C GLY A 202 2.24 -19.42 6.77
N PRO A 203 1.91 -20.01 7.94
CA PRO A 203 0.53 -20.36 8.25
C PRO A 203 -0.37 -19.11 8.30
N ASN A 204 -1.55 -19.21 7.70
CA ASN A 204 -2.60 -18.18 7.70
C ASN A 204 -2.17 -16.80 7.19
N GLU A 205 -1.35 -16.74 6.15
CA GLU A 205 -1.00 -15.48 5.51
C GLU A 205 -2.22 -14.85 4.83
N ALA A 206 -2.41 -13.55 5.05
CA ALA A 206 -3.51 -12.80 4.47
C ALA A 206 -3.27 -12.48 2.99
N TRP A 207 -4.34 -12.51 2.20
CA TRP A 207 -4.35 -12.03 0.83
C TRP A 207 -5.62 -11.25 0.53
N TRP A 208 -5.59 -10.40 -0.50
CA TRP A 208 -6.76 -9.69 -1.00
C TRP A 208 -6.66 -9.45 -2.51
N VAL A 209 -7.82 -9.47 -3.18
CA VAL A 209 -7.98 -9.08 -4.57
C VAL A 209 -8.90 -7.88 -4.64
N ILE A 210 -8.45 -6.83 -5.31
CA ILE A 210 -9.27 -5.67 -5.67
C ILE A 210 -9.50 -5.71 -7.17
N VAL A 211 -10.76 -5.69 -7.58
CA VAL A 211 -11.13 -5.69 -8.99
C VAL A 211 -11.53 -4.28 -9.42
N GLY A 212 -10.84 -3.73 -10.40
CA GLY A 212 -11.13 -2.44 -11.02
C GLY A 212 -11.83 -2.59 -12.37
N ARG A 213 -12.71 -1.64 -12.69
CA ARG A 213 -13.32 -1.49 -14.01
C ARG A 213 -13.03 -0.09 -14.55
N ALA A 214 -12.49 -0.02 -15.75
CA ALA A 214 -12.24 1.23 -16.47
C ALA A 214 -13.35 1.52 -17.49
#